data_AF-A0A971B7E1-F1
#
_entry.id   AF-A0A971B7E1-F1
#
_cell.length_a   1.000
_cell.length_b   1.000
_cell.length_c   1.000
_cell.angle_alpha   90.00
_cell.angle_beta   90.00
_cell.angle_gamma   90.00
#
_symmetry.space_group_name_H-M   'P 1'
#
loop_
_entity.id
_entity.type
_entity.pdbx_description
1 polymer ?
#
loop_
_entity_poly.entity_id
_entity_poly.type
_entity_poly.pdbx_seq_one_letter_code
_entity_poly.pdbx_strand_id
1 'polypeptide(L)'
;MNTADWIILIVLTLATMAVGMMFTKSAAKKGQEGFFTANRNLSWWSLGISNASTYQSGLGAFVMLIFMYGFAGNWLWWAQWIIWMPLVAIIWSKMWQRMKIVTTAELISLRYGGRMSVIARRFYAIVMCLFAIINIAYITAFFGKTVAPLLPLSVPAILIIFGTITLIYTLAGGLMGSVMVSVIQMIIMLAGSLLFLFIIIPQFGGWDAILARVAEIRPETLSLSPVSQVTPPLTLLMFVILGLFFAGSPTAGEGMTAQRFMAAKSERHAIGGQFFSAFISLSVRIIPLVGLGTICITLFTTGDMNIDPARAKGTLKTIADPAYAWGELVKASNLPIGFVGLLIATEVAAFTSTLSALLNWGSSFIVNDFYKQIHPESSRKREIVISRLTTAAIFIVSALIAIFFVDNMVSWFIFINSVVVIFWLPLAYFRFFWPRFNAWGELAATVLGLPLAILFWFILDFQSKPIWQGTGTLFLIALATVAGIALLTPRESDKVLETFYQRCAPPAGWKKFIAGRPHLKPPSESLRRQIFNCICGILACLGIAMATNAVFVKNWIIVSSGLLLVLIPGYFLIKYYGTPQTGKQSLS
;
A
#
# COMPACT_ATOMS: atom_id res chain seq x y z
N MET A 1 -14.46 15.20 -24.22
CA MET A 1 -15.52 14.34 -23.66
C MET A 1 -16.84 14.68 -24.34
N ASN A 2 -17.60 13.66 -24.70
CA ASN A 2 -18.96 13.76 -25.22
C ASN A 2 -19.99 13.43 -24.11
N THR A 3 -21.28 13.55 -24.42
CA THR A 3 -22.37 13.26 -23.47
C THR A 3 -22.35 11.82 -22.96
N ALA A 4 -21.99 10.85 -23.80
CA ALA A 4 -21.92 9.45 -23.40
C ALA A 4 -20.83 9.20 -22.35
N ASP A 5 -19.68 9.89 -22.47
CA ASP A 5 -18.60 9.84 -21.48
C ASP A 5 -19.09 10.26 -20.10
N TRP A 6 -19.84 11.38 -20.03
CA TRP A 6 -20.40 11.88 -18.78
C TRP A 6 -21.43 10.93 -18.17
N ILE A 7 -22.32 10.37 -19.00
CA ILE A 7 -23.33 9.41 -18.54
C ILE A 7 -22.66 8.19 -17.93
N ILE A 8 -21.67 7.59 -18.62
CA ILE A 8 -20.95 6.42 -18.14
C ILE A 8 -20.23 6.72 -16.82
N LEU A 9 -19.53 7.86 -16.75
CA LEU A 9 -18.83 8.28 -15.54
C LEU A 9 -19.78 8.41 -14.35
N ILE A 10 -20.92 9.09 -14.53
CA ILE A 10 -21.92 9.29 -13.49
C ILE A 10 -22.52 7.95 -13.05
N VAL A 11 -22.93 7.10 -14.00
CA VAL A 11 -23.55 5.79 -13.71
C VAL A 11 -22.59 4.89 -12.93
N LEU A 12 -21.34 4.77 -13.35
CA LEU A 12 -20.36 3.93 -12.65
C LEU A 12 -20.04 4.46 -11.25
N THR A 13 -19.92 5.79 -11.11
CA THR A 13 -19.70 6.42 -9.80
C THR A 13 -20.89 6.13 -8.87
N LEU A 14 -22.12 6.37 -9.33
CA LEU A 14 -23.33 6.10 -8.55
C LEU A 14 -23.50 4.61 -8.21
N ALA A 15 -23.14 3.70 -9.13
CA ALA A 15 -23.20 2.26 -8.88
C ALA A 15 -22.27 1.85 -7.73
N THR A 16 -21.04 2.37 -7.69
CA THR A 16 -20.11 2.09 -6.57
C THR A 16 -20.61 2.67 -5.25
N MET A 17 -21.19 3.88 -5.28
CA MET A 17 -21.81 4.49 -4.10
C MET A 17 -22.98 3.67 -3.58
N ALA A 18 -23.86 3.18 -4.47
CA ALA A 18 -25.02 2.38 -4.10
C ALA A 18 -24.61 1.10 -3.37
N VAL A 19 -23.55 0.42 -3.84
CA VAL A 19 -23.02 -0.78 -3.17
C VAL A 19 -22.53 -0.44 -1.76
N GLY A 20 -21.79 0.65 -1.58
CA GLY A 20 -21.35 1.08 -0.25
C GLY A 20 -22.51 1.32 0.70
N MET A 21 -23.58 1.96 0.20
CA MET A 21 -24.78 2.25 0.98
C MET A 21 -25.59 1.00 1.38
N MET A 22 -25.54 -0.08 0.59
CA MET A 22 -26.23 -1.35 0.93
C MET A 22 -25.69 -1.99 2.22
N PHE A 23 -24.41 -1.78 2.54
CA PHE A 23 -23.77 -2.37 3.73
C PHE A 23 -23.90 -1.51 5.00
N THR A 24 -24.44 -0.29 4.91
CA THR A 24 -24.66 0.62 6.05
C THR A 24 -25.48 -0.01 7.17
N LYS A 25 -26.57 -0.72 6.83
CA LYS A 25 -27.43 -1.40 7.82
C LYS A 25 -26.70 -2.55 8.51
N SER A 26 -25.82 -3.25 7.80
CA SER A 26 -25.00 -4.34 8.36
C SER A 26 -23.92 -3.81 9.30
N ALA A 27 -23.29 -2.68 8.96
CA ALA A 27 -22.29 -2.02 9.80
C ALA A 27 -22.87 -1.51 11.13
N ALA A 28 -24.15 -1.13 11.14
CA ALA A 28 -24.81 -0.58 12.32
C ALA A 28 -25.18 -1.64 13.40
N LYS A 29 -25.38 -2.92 13.01
CA LYS A 29 -26.00 -3.97 13.84
C LYS A 29 -25.20 -4.37 15.11
N LYS A 30 -23.87 -4.24 15.13
CA LYS A 30 -23.01 -4.69 16.27
C LYS A 30 -22.10 -3.61 16.86
N GLY A 31 -22.50 -2.34 16.81
CA GLY A 31 -21.69 -1.26 17.40
C GLY A 31 -20.33 -1.06 16.71
N GLN A 32 -19.29 -0.74 17.48
CA GLN A 32 -17.95 -0.46 16.95
C GLN A 32 -17.28 -1.67 16.30
N GLU A 33 -17.49 -2.87 16.85
CA GLU A 33 -16.92 -4.11 16.29
C GLU A 33 -17.47 -4.37 14.88
N GLY A 34 -18.77 -4.14 14.67
CA GLY A 34 -19.39 -4.25 13.34
C GLY A 34 -18.88 -3.21 12.34
N PHE A 35 -18.62 -1.98 12.80
CA PHE A 35 -18.16 -0.88 11.94
C PHE A 35 -16.69 -1.00 11.55
N PHE A 36 -15.80 -1.34 12.49
CA PHE A 36 -14.34 -1.33 12.27
C PHE A 36 -13.71 -2.70 12.00
N THR A 37 -14.38 -3.82 12.31
CA THR A 37 -13.81 -5.17 12.08
C THR A 37 -14.64 -6.02 11.14
N ALA A 38 -15.68 -5.47 10.52
CA ALA A 38 -16.60 -6.19 9.63
C ALA A 38 -17.13 -7.51 10.26
N ASN A 39 -17.37 -7.51 11.58
CA ASN A 39 -17.75 -8.68 12.37
C ASN A 39 -16.79 -9.88 12.23
N ARG A 40 -15.51 -9.63 11.88
CA ARG A 40 -14.47 -10.64 11.65
C ARG A 40 -14.86 -11.71 10.64
N ASN A 41 -15.61 -11.33 9.60
CA ASN A 41 -16.16 -12.27 8.62
C ASN A 41 -15.57 -12.11 7.21
N LEU A 42 -14.39 -11.49 7.07
CA LEU A 42 -13.75 -11.35 5.75
C LEU A 42 -13.17 -12.68 5.27
N SER A 43 -13.55 -13.04 4.04
CA SER A 43 -13.00 -14.18 3.32
C SER A 43 -11.66 -13.81 2.66
N TRP A 44 -10.90 -14.82 2.21
CA TRP A 44 -9.56 -14.61 1.67
C TRP A 44 -9.59 -13.80 0.37
N TRP A 45 -10.58 -14.06 -0.51
CA TRP A 45 -10.67 -13.38 -1.80
C TRP A 45 -11.05 -11.90 -1.63
N SER A 46 -12.05 -11.60 -0.78
CA SER A 46 -12.50 -10.23 -0.52
C SER A 46 -11.41 -9.41 0.15
N LEU A 47 -10.67 -10.05 1.07
CA LEU A 47 -9.52 -9.46 1.73
C LEU A 47 -8.41 -9.15 0.73
N GLY A 48 -8.05 -10.12 -0.12
CA GLY A 48 -6.95 -9.99 -1.06
C GLY A 48 -7.21 -8.92 -2.12
N ILE A 49 -8.41 -8.90 -2.72
CA ILE A 49 -8.79 -7.87 -3.70
C ILE A 49 -8.80 -6.48 -3.05
N SER A 50 -9.34 -6.36 -1.84
CA SER A 50 -9.40 -5.07 -1.15
C SER A 50 -8.03 -4.57 -0.71
N ASN A 51 -7.12 -5.46 -0.27
CA ASN A 51 -5.72 -5.09 -0.01
C ASN A 51 -5.05 -4.60 -1.31
N ALA A 52 -5.16 -5.36 -2.40
CA ALA A 52 -4.57 -4.98 -3.69
C ALA A 52 -5.11 -3.62 -4.19
N SER A 53 -6.39 -3.33 -3.93
CA SER A 53 -7.02 -2.05 -4.26
C SER A 53 -6.49 -0.89 -3.41
N THR A 54 -6.18 -1.15 -2.15
CA THR A 54 -5.66 -0.13 -1.24
C THR A 54 -4.20 0.24 -1.54
N TYR A 55 -3.45 -0.66 -2.16
CA TYR A 55 -2.06 -0.41 -2.56
C TYR A 55 -1.94 0.39 -3.87
N GLN A 56 -2.95 1.18 -4.22
CA GLN A 56 -3.03 1.96 -5.46
C GLN A 56 -3.01 3.45 -5.15
N SER A 57 -2.27 4.24 -5.95
CA SER A 57 -2.27 5.72 -5.90
C SER A 57 -2.90 6.36 -7.15
N GLY A 58 -3.78 5.63 -7.85
CA GLY A 58 -4.24 5.91 -9.24
C GLY A 58 -3.42 5.14 -10.28
N LEU A 59 -3.93 4.90 -11.50
CA LEU A 59 -3.15 4.13 -12.52
C LEU A 59 -1.97 4.96 -13.04
N GLY A 60 -2.15 6.27 -13.13
CA GLY A 60 -1.15 7.20 -13.64
C GLY A 60 0.21 7.11 -12.96
N ALA A 61 0.30 6.76 -11.67
CA ALA A 61 1.58 6.73 -10.93
C ALA A 61 2.52 5.66 -11.46
N PHE A 62 1.96 4.50 -11.75
CA PHE A 62 2.73 3.38 -12.27
C PHE A 62 3.03 3.57 -13.76
N VAL A 63 2.07 4.09 -14.53
CA VAL A 63 2.28 4.47 -15.94
C VAL A 63 3.40 5.52 -16.06
N MET A 64 3.42 6.51 -15.17
CA MET A 64 4.46 7.53 -15.08
C MET A 64 5.84 6.91 -14.82
N LEU A 65 5.96 5.97 -13.88
CA LEU A 65 7.26 5.35 -13.58
C LEU A 65 7.80 4.51 -14.74
N ILE A 66 6.94 3.80 -15.46
CA ILE A 66 7.34 3.07 -16.67
C ILE A 66 7.68 4.02 -17.82
N PHE A 67 6.90 5.09 -17.98
CA PHE A 67 7.21 6.14 -18.93
C PHE A 67 8.59 6.77 -18.64
N MET A 68 8.88 7.09 -17.39
CA MET A 68 10.15 7.70 -16.99
C MET A 68 11.33 6.74 -17.12
N TYR A 69 11.20 5.52 -16.61
CA TYR A 69 12.33 4.63 -16.34
C TYR A 69 12.27 3.28 -17.07
N GLY A 70 11.28 3.07 -17.92
CA GLY A 70 11.06 1.78 -18.57
C GLY A 70 10.66 0.67 -17.61
N PHE A 71 10.96 -0.56 -18.01
CA PHE A 71 10.72 -1.75 -17.21
C PHE A 71 11.47 -1.74 -15.88
N ALA A 72 12.62 -1.05 -15.83
CA ALA A 72 13.40 -0.86 -14.61
C ALA A 72 12.65 -0.05 -13.55
N GLY A 73 11.71 0.82 -13.94
CA GLY A 73 10.86 1.60 -13.03
C GLY A 73 10.03 0.74 -12.08
N ASN A 74 9.66 -0.50 -12.47
CA ASN A 74 8.95 -1.41 -11.58
C ASN A 74 9.75 -1.77 -10.31
N TRP A 75 11.09 -1.82 -10.42
CA TRP A 75 11.95 -2.20 -9.30
C TRP A 75 11.98 -1.15 -8.18
N LEU A 76 11.53 0.08 -8.44
CA LEU A 76 11.35 1.12 -7.41
C LEU A 76 10.36 0.72 -6.32
N TRP A 77 9.36 -0.11 -6.63
CA TRP A 77 8.41 -0.62 -5.64
C TRP A 77 8.54 -2.14 -5.47
N TRP A 78 8.82 -2.90 -6.54
CA TRP A 78 8.82 -4.36 -6.49
C TRP A 78 9.93 -4.92 -5.62
N ALA A 79 11.10 -4.28 -5.61
CA ALA A 79 12.22 -4.73 -4.79
C ALA A 79 11.84 -4.88 -3.31
N GLN A 80 11.01 -3.97 -2.80
CA GLN A 80 10.46 -4.04 -1.45
C GLN A 80 9.26 -5.01 -1.37
N TRP A 81 8.33 -4.95 -2.33
CA TRP A 81 7.04 -5.67 -2.28
C TRP A 81 7.18 -7.18 -2.40
N ILE A 82 8.11 -7.65 -3.24
CA ILE A 82 8.46 -9.06 -3.37
C ILE A 82 8.90 -9.66 -2.03
N ILE A 83 9.45 -8.83 -1.14
CA ILE A 83 9.91 -9.23 0.19
C ILE A 83 8.81 -9.09 1.22
N TRP A 84 8.26 -7.89 1.40
CA TRP A 84 7.40 -7.64 2.56
C TRP A 84 6.06 -8.37 2.46
N MET A 85 5.48 -8.53 1.26
CA MET A 85 4.16 -9.14 1.09
C MET A 85 4.08 -10.59 1.60
N PRO A 86 4.98 -11.51 1.19
CA PRO A 86 4.98 -12.88 1.72
C PRO A 86 5.36 -12.94 3.21
N LEU A 87 6.26 -12.07 3.68
CA LEU A 87 6.61 -11.98 5.11
C LEU A 87 5.38 -11.62 5.96
N VAL A 88 4.63 -10.60 5.54
CA VAL A 88 3.38 -10.20 6.20
C VAL A 88 2.34 -11.31 6.13
N ALA A 89 2.21 -11.99 4.98
CA ALA A 89 1.28 -13.10 4.82
C ALA A 89 1.57 -14.21 5.84
N ILE A 90 2.83 -14.60 6.04
CA ILE A 90 3.19 -15.77 6.84
C ILE A 90 3.28 -15.45 8.34
N ILE A 91 3.86 -14.30 8.68
CA ILE A 91 4.23 -13.96 10.06
C ILE A 91 3.19 -13.01 10.68
N TRP A 92 3.02 -11.80 10.14
CA TRP A 92 2.21 -10.76 10.77
C TRP A 92 0.70 -10.97 10.66
N SER A 93 0.20 -11.50 9.54
CA SER A 93 -1.24 -11.66 9.32
C SER A 93 -1.90 -12.51 10.42
N LYS A 94 -1.23 -13.58 10.87
CA LYS A 94 -1.66 -14.44 11.99
C LYS A 94 -1.67 -13.67 13.30
N MET A 95 -0.58 -12.99 13.61
CA MET A 95 -0.44 -12.23 14.86
C MET A 95 -1.54 -11.17 14.97
N TRP A 96 -1.79 -10.40 13.90
CA TRP A 96 -2.89 -9.43 13.85
C TRP A 96 -4.26 -10.09 14.09
N GLN A 97 -4.51 -11.24 13.45
CA GLN A 97 -5.78 -11.95 13.61
C GLN A 97 -5.98 -12.48 15.04
N ARG A 98 -4.93 -13.00 15.67
CA ARG A 98 -4.96 -13.56 17.04
C ARG A 98 -5.16 -12.50 18.11
N MET A 99 -4.60 -11.30 17.92
CA MET A 99 -4.64 -10.27 18.94
C MET A 99 -6.05 -9.80 19.26
N LYS A 100 -7.05 -9.94 18.37
CA LYS A 100 -8.45 -9.51 18.62
C LYS A 100 -8.61 -8.05 19.06
N ILE A 101 -7.67 -7.19 18.71
CA ILE A 101 -7.80 -5.73 18.89
C ILE A 101 -8.64 -5.12 17.76
N VAL A 102 -9.06 -3.87 17.93
CA VAL A 102 -9.92 -3.13 16.96
C VAL A 102 -9.09 -2.18 16.11
N THR A 103 -8.20 -1.39 16.73
CA THR A 103 -7.29 -0.48 16.02
C THR A 103 -5.85 -0.94 16.16
N THR A 104 -5.00 -0.53 15.23
CA THR A 104 -3.58 -0.87 15.33
C THR A 104 -2.87 -0.08 16.43
N ALA A 105 -3.40 1.07 16.84
CA ALA A 105 -2.94 1.82 18.01
C ALA A 105 -3.23 1.08 19.34
N GLU A 106 -4.28 0.26 19.41
CA GLU A 106 -4.56 -0.59 20.57
C GLU A 106 -3.44 -1.62 20.82
N LEU A 107 -2.64 -1.97 19.79
CA LEU A 107 -1.43 -2.77 19.95
C LEU A 107 -0.50 -2.17 21.01
N ILE A 108 -0.38 -0.84 21.06
CA ILE A 108 0.51 -0.16 22.00
C ILE A 108 0.04 -0.42 23.43
N SER A 109 -1.27 -0.36 23.69
CA SER A 109 -1.84 -0.69 25.01
C SER A 109 -1.78 -2.18 25.34
N LEU A 110 -1.75 -3.05 24.32
CA LEU A 110 -1.57 -4.48 24.53
C LEU A 110 -0.10 -4.84 24.80
N ARG A 111 0.84 -4.16 24.13
CA ARG A 111 2.27 -4.46 24.17
C ARG A 111 3.00 -3.76 25.31
N TYR A 112 2.53 -2.60 25.75
CA TYR A 112 3.17 -1.77 26.77
C TYR A 112 2.19 -1.35 27.86
N GLY A 113 2.69 -1.12 29.08
CA GLY A 113 1.89 -0.75 30.24
C GLY A 113 2.12 0.66 30.77
N GLY A 114 1.30 1.04 31.75
CA GLY A 114 1.45 2.28 32.51
C GLY A 114 1.15 3.56 31.71
N ARG A 115 1.50 4.70 32.31
CA ARG A 115 1.20 6.05 31.77
C ARG A 115 1.83 6.28 30.40
N MET A 116 3.04 5.78 30.18
CA MET A 116 3.76 5.95 28.92
C MET A 116 3.11 5.20 27.76
N SER A 117 2.50 4.04 28.00
CA SER A 117 1.72 3.32 26.99
C SER A 117 0.51 4.14 26.50
N VAL A 118 -0.21 4.80 27.41
CA VAL A 118 -1.34 5.67 27.06
C VAL A 118 -0.87 6.88 26.25
N ILE A 119 0.24 7.52 26.66
CA ILE A 119 0.84 8.63 25.92
C ILE A 119 1.28 8.20 24.53
N ALA A 120 2.03 7.10 24.42
CA ALA A 120 2.50 6.55 23.15
C ALA A 120 1.32 6.25 22.21
N ARG A 121 0.23 5.67 22.73
CA ARG A 121 -0.98 5.39 21.93
C ARG A 121 -1.63 6.65 21.38
N ARG A 122 -1.73 7.71 22.17
CA ARG A 122 -2.29 9.01 21.73
C ARG A 122 -1.41 9.68 20.68
N PHE A 123 -0.11 9.74 20.91
CA PHE A 123 0.82 10.31 19.93
C PHE A 123 0.83 9.50 18.63
N TYR A 124 0.79 8.17 18.73
CA TYR A 124 0.67 7.29 17.58
C TYR A 124 -0.59 7.58 16.77
N ALA A 125 -1.73 7.73 17.44
CA ALA A 125 -2.99 8.09 16.80
C ALA A 125 -2.91 9.41 16.03
N ILE A 126 -2.32 10.45 16.63
CA ILE A 126 -2.14 11.76 15.99
C ILE A 126 -1.19 11.66 14.79
N VAL A 127 -0.02 11.04 14.97
CA VAL A 127 1.00 10.94 13.92
C VAL A 127 0.49 10.09 12.75
N MET A 128 -0.21 8.99 13.01
CA MET A 128 -0.81 8.19 11.93
C MET A 128 -1.95 8.93 11.21
N CYS A 129 -2.70 9.79 11.92
CA CYS A 129 -3.65 10.70 11.27
C CYS A 129 -2.94 11.73 10.38
N LEU A 130 -1.83 12.31 10.82
CA LEU A 130 -1.01 13.21 10.00
C LEU A 130 -0.42 12.49 8.78
N PHE A 131 0.04 11.25 8.96
CA PHE A 131 0.50 10.42 7.86
C PHE A 131 -0.62 10.14 6.84
N ALA A 132 -1.84 9.86 7.31
CA ALA A 132 -3.00 9.72 6.43
C ALA A 132 -3.27 11.01 5.64
N ILE A 133 -3.17 12.19 6.27
CA ILE A 133 -3.33 13.50 5.62
C ILE A 133 -2.31 13.67 4.47
N ILE A 134 -1.03 13.37 4.72
CA ILE A 134 0.02 13.52 3.71
C ILE A 134 -0.17 12.51 2.56
N ASN A 135 -0.58 11.27 2.86
CA ASN A 135 -0.88 10.29 1.80
C ASN A 135 -2.08 10.70 0.97
N ILE A 136 -3.13 11.23 1.60
CA ILE A 136 -4.30 11.75 0.90
C ILE A 136 -3.88 12.91 0.00
N ALA A 137 -3.06 13.83 0.49
CA ALA A 137 -2.56 14.94 -0.32
C ALA A 137 -1.82 14.44 -1.57
N TYR A 138 -0.93 13.46 -1.39
CA TYR A 138 -0.20 12.81 -2.47
C TYR A 138 -1.12 12.17 -3.52
N ILE A 139 -2.00 11.25 -3.13
CA ILE A 139 -2.87 10.55 -4.09
C ILE A 139 -3.87 11.50 -4.76
N THR A 140 -4.28 12.57 -4.06
CA THR A 140 -5.22 13.56 -4.56
C THR A 140 -4.55 14.40 -5.63
N ALA A 141 -3.35 14.95 -5.38
CA ALA A 141 -2.58 15.65 -6.38
C ALA A 141 -2.28 14.77 -7.60
N PHE A 142 -1.92 13.51 -7.37
CA PHE A 142 -1.62 12.55 -8.43
C PHE A 142 -2.85 12.26 -9.31
N PHE A 143 -4.00 11.98 -8.69
CA PHE A 143 -5.28 11.79 -9.40
C PHE A 143 -5.63 13.02 -10.24
N GLY A 144 -5.54 14.21 -9.63
CA GLY A 144 -5.81 15.48 -10.31
C GLY A 144 -4.95 15.64 -11.55
N LYS A 145 -3.64 15.38 -11.48
CA LYS A 145 -2.76 15.44 -12.64
C LYS A 145 -3.11 14.38 -13.69
N THR A 146 -3.38 13.15 -13.27
CA THR A 146 -3.68 12.03 -14.18
C THR A 146 -4.89 12.32 -15.08
N VAL A 147 -5.96 12.91 -14.54
CA VAL A 147 -7.20 13.17 -15.28
C VAL A 147 -7.32 14.59 -15.83
N ALA A 148 -6.51 15.54 -15.36
CA ALA A 148 -6.52 16.93 -15.80
C ALA A 148 -6.42 17.12 -17.33
N PRO A 149 -5.62 16.33 -18.07
CA PRO A 149 -5.67 16.38 -19.51
C PRO A 149 -7.11 16.24 -20.06
N LEU A 150 -7.89 15.31 -19.55
CA LEU A 150 -9.16 14.89 -20.14
C LEU A 150 -10.34 15.82 -19.82
N LEU A 151 -10.19 16.65 -18.79
CA LEU A 151 -11.25 17.49 -18.27
C LEU A 151 -10.93 18.98 -18.55
N PRO A 152 -11.91 19.79 -18.98
CA PRO A 152 -11.74 21.23 -19.08
C PRO A 152 -11.83 21.90 -17.71
N LEU A 153 -11.18 21.34 -16.70
CA LEU A 153 -11.23 21.75 -15.30
C LEU A 153 -9.82 21.96 -14.77
N SER A 154 -9.64 22.95 -13.90
CA SER A 154 -8.38 23.10 -13.18
C SER A 154 -8.18 21.91 -12.22
N VAL A 155 -6.92 21.56 -11.93
CA VAL A 155 -6.59 20.50 -10.97
C VAL A 155 -7.34 20.71 -9.64
N PRO A 156 -7.34 21.89 -9.00
CA PRO A 156 -8.10 22.10 -7.77
C PRO A 156 -9.61 21.82 -7.90
N ALA A 157 -10.24 22.18 -9.02
CA ALA A 157 -11.67 21.90 -9.24
C ALA A 157 -11.93 20.38 -9.31
N ILE A 158 -11.07 19.63 -9.98
CA ILE A 158 -11.13 18.16 -10.04
C ILE A 158 -11.04 17.57 -8.63
N LEU A 159 -10.12 18.06 -7.80
CA LEU A 159 -9.95 17.57 -6.42
C LEU A 159 -11.20 17.83 -5.57
N ILE A 160 -11.79 19.02 -5.67
CA ILE A 160 -12.99 19.39 -4.90
C ILE A 160 -14.19 18.54 -5.33
N ILE A 161 -14.41 18.35 -6.63
CA ILE A 161 -15.56 17.60 -7.14
C ILE A 161 -15.47 16.12 -6.73
N PHE A 162 -14.43 15.42 -7.17
CA PHE A 162 -14.31 13.98 -6.93
C PHE A 162 -13.98 13.64 -5.48
N GLY A 163 -13.25 14.53 -4.80
CA GLY A 163 -12.97 14.37 -3.37
C GLY A 163 -14.22 14.55 -2.50
N THR A 164 -15.09 15.53 -2.81
CA THR A 164 -16.39 15.68 -2.13
C THR A 164 -17.30 14.48 -2.37
N ILE A 165 -17.36 13.96 -3.60
CA ILE A 165 -18.13 12.73 -3.89
C ILE A 165 -17.63 11.57 -3.03
N THR A 166 -16.31 11.42 -2.91
CA THR A 166 -15.69 10.38 -2.09
C THR A 166 -16.01 10.55 -0.61
N LEU A 167 -15.97 11.79 -0.12
CA LEU A 167 -16.31 12.13 1.25
C LEU A 167 -17.73 11.68 1.58
N ILE A 168 -18.71 11.99 0.73
CA ILE A 168 -20.13 11.70 0.99
C ILE A 168 -20.38 10.20 1.23
N TYR A 169 -19.88 9.31 0.36
CA TYR A 169 -20.16 7.89 0.52
C TYR A 169 -19.27 7.20 1.58
N THR A 170 -18.06 7.72 1.81
CA THR A 170 -17.16 7.19 2.85
C THR A 170 -17.79 7.30 4.24
N LEU A 171 -18.57 8.37 4.48
CA LEU A 171 -19.27 8.58 5.75
C LEU A 171 -20.40 7.56 6.03
N ALA A 172 -20.78 6.70 5.06
CA ALA A 172 -21.91 5.77 5.17
C ALA A 172 -21.53 4.29 5.41
N GLY A 173 -20.45 3.77 4.80
CA GLY A 173 -20.29 2.32 4.56
C GLY A 173 -19.62 1.45 5.64
N GLY A 174 -18.82 2.00 6.55
CA GLY A 174 -17.98 1.21 7.49
C GLY A 174 -16.97 0.27 6.80
N LEU A 175 -16.22 -0.55 7.55
CA LEU A 175 -15.16 -1.41 6.98
C LEU A 175 -15.72 -2.43 5.96
N MET A 176 -16.83 -3.12 6.28
CA MET A 176 -17.40 -4.12 5.37
C MET A 176 -17.85 -3.49 4.04
N GLY A 177 -18.54 -2.34 4.10
CA GLY A 177 -18.95 -1.61 2.90
C GLY A 177 -17.74 -1.14 2.09
N SER A 178 -16.73 -0.59 2.75
CA SER A 178 -15.48 -0.17 2.10
C SER A 178 -14.76 -1.34 1.40
N VAL A 179 -14.69 -2.51 2.02
CA VAL A 179 -14.08 -3.71 1.41
C VAL A 179 -14.84 -4.15 0.16
N MET A 180 -16.18 -4.20 0.21
CA MET A 180 -16.99 -4.60 -0.95
C MET A 180 -16.95 -3.57 -2.09
N VAL A 181 -16.96 -2.28 -1.76
CA VAL A 181 -16.77 -1.19 -2.73
C VAL A 181 -15.39 -1.32 -3.40
N SER A 182 -14.35 -1.60 -2.63
CA SER A 182 -12.99 -1.82 -3.17
C SER A 182 -12.95 -3.01 -4.15
N VAL A 183 -13.72 -4.07 -3.90
CA VAL A 183 -13.78 -5.22 -4.81
C VAL A 183 -14.31 -4.82 -6.18
N ILE A 184 -15.42 -4.08 -6.21
CA ILE A 184 -16.04 -3.64 -7.47
C ILE A 184 -15.14 -2.61 -8.16
N GLN A 185 -14.56 -1.68 -7.41
CA GLN A 185 -13.64 -0.68 -7.94
C GLN A 185 -12.41 -1.32 -8.58
N MET A 186 -11.83 -2.35 -7.96
CA MET A 186 -10.73 -3.12 -8.54
C MET A 186 -11.14 -3.78 -9.86
N ILE A 187 -12.34 -4.36 -9.95
CA ILE A 187 -12.85 -4.98 -11.18
C ILE A 187 -13.01 -3.93 -12.29
N ILE A 188 -13.66 -2.79 -11.99
CA ILE A 188 -13.83 -1.68 -12.93
C ILE A 188 -12.45 -1.19 -13.40
N MET A 189 -11.53 -0.99 -12.46
CA MET A 189 -10.19 -0.50 -12.73
C MET A 189 -9.39 -1.44 -13.64
N LEU A 190 -9.37 -2.74 -13.33
CA LEU A 190 -8.64 -3.74 -14.12
C LEU A 190 -9.28 -3.92 -15.50
N ALA A 191 -10.61 -4.05 -15.57
CA ALA A 191 -11.30 -4.23 -16.84
C ALA A 191 -11.12 -3.01 -17.75
N GLY A 192 -11.36 -1.79 -17.25
CA GLY A 192 -11.24 -0.56 -18.03
C GLY A 192 -9.82 -0.35 -18.56
N SER A 193 -8.80 -0.56 -17.72
CA SER A 193 -7.41 -0.37 -18.12
C SER A 193 -6.88 -1.48 -19.06
N LEU A 194 -7.32 -2.73 -18.90
CA LEU A 194 -7.00 -3.81 -19.83
C LEU A 194 -7.67 -3.61 -21.18
N LEU A 195 -8.96 -3.25 -21.20
CA LEU A 195 -9.67 -2.92 -22.44
C LEU A 195 -8.97 -1.77 -23.18
N PHE A 196 -8.55 -0.74 -22.44
CA PHE A 196 -7.80 0.36 -23.04
C PHE A 196 -6.50 -0.12 -23.70
N LEU A 197 -5.71 -0.91 -22.98
CA LEU A 197 -4.46 -1.47 -23.50
C LEU A 197 -4.69 -2.25 -24.81
N PHE A 198 -5.71 -3.11 -24.87
CA PHE A 198 -5.98 -3.90 -26.07
C PHE A 198 -6.53 -3.07 -27.24
N ILE A 199 -7.28 -2.00 -26.98
CA ILE A 199 -7.78 -1.08 -28.00
C ILE A 199 -6.66 -0.23 -28.60
N ILE A 200 -5.71 0.21 -27.78
CA ILE A 200 -4.66 1.13 -28.23
C ILE A 200 -3.53 0.40 -28.99
N ILE A 201 -3.18 -0.84 -28.63
CA ILE A 201 -2.06 -1.58 -29.26
C ILE A 201 -2.14 -1.59 -30.81
N PRO A 202 -3.27 -1.92 -31.45
CA PRO A 202 -3.39 -1.91 -32.91
C PRO A 202 -3.20 -0.52 -33.55
N GLN A 203 -3.55 0.55 -32.83
CA GLN A 203 -3.39 1.93 -33.31
C GLN A 203 -1.92 2.32 -33.48
N PHE A 204 -1.03 1.60 -32.81
CA PHE A 204 0.43 1.76 -32.87
C PHE A 204 1.12 0.68 -33.69
N GLY A 205 0.39 0.01 -34.60
CA GLY A 205 0.94 -1.03 -35.48
C GLY A 205 1.16 -2.38 -34.79
N GLY A 206 0.60 -2.58 -33.59
CA GLY A 206 0.76 -3.79 -32.80
C GLY A 206 1.96 -3.74 -31.86
N TRP A 207 2.07 -4.77 -31.01
CA TRP A 207 3.05 -4.78 -29.92
C TRP A 207 4.51 -4.84 -30.41
N ASP A 208 4.78 -5.53 -31.52
CA ASP A 208 6.13 -5.58 -32.11
C ASP A 208 6.61 -4.22 -32.62
N ALA A 209 5.72 -3.45 -33.26
CA ALA A 209 6.02 -2.10 -33.71
C ALA A 209 6.30 -1.16 -32.52
N ILE A 210 5.53 -1.30 -31.43
CA ILE A 210 5.76 -0.55 -30.18
C ILE A 210 7.17 -0.87 -29.62
N LEU A 211 7.53 -2.15 -29.48
CA LEU A 211 8.85 -2.53 -28.96
C LEU A 211 9.99 -2.05 -29.86
N ALA A 212 9.85 -2.17 -31.18
CA ALA A 212 10.85 -1.67 -32.13
C ALA A 212 11.04 -0.16 -31.99
N ARG A 213 9.93 0.58 -31.82
CA ARG A 213 9.96 2.03 -31.61
C ARG A 213 10.63 2.42 -30.29
N VAL A 214 10.31 1.69 -29.21
CA VAL A 214 10.98 1.90 -27.91
C VAL A 214 12.49 1.62 -28.02
N ALA A 215 12.89 0.57 -28.73
CA ALA A 215 14.29 0.23 -28.95
C ALA A 215 15.05 1.30 -29.76
N GLU A 216 14.38 1.98 -30.70
CA GLU A 216 14.96 3.10 -31.45
C GLU A 216 15.17 4.34 -30.55
N ILE A 217 14.18 4.67 -29.72
CA ILE A 217 14.18 5.89 -28.91
C ILE A 217 15.05 5.74 -27.66
N ARG A 218 14.77 4.69 -26.87
CA ARG A 218 15.28 4.48 -25.50
C ARG A 218 15.48 2.97 -25.23
N PRO A 219 16.45 2.29 -25.89
CA PRO A 219 16.64 0.84 -25.79
C PRO A 219 16.90 0.33 -24.36
N GLU A 220 17.55 1.14 -23.52
CA GLU A 220 17.83 0.82 -22.12
C GLU A 220 16.56 0.57 -21.30
N THR A 221 15.42 1.13 -21.73
CA THR A 221 14.14 0.99 -21.03
C THR A 221 13.53 -0.39 -21.15
N LEU A 222 13.93 -1.18 -22.14
CA LEU A 222 13.50 -2.58 -22.32
C LEU A 222 14.24 -3.54 -21.38
N SER A 223 15.25 -3.07 -20.65
CA SER A 223 15.99 -3.90 -19.69
C SER A 223 15.09 -4.35 -18.55
N LEU A 224 15.02 -5.67 -18.34
CA LEU A 224 14.32 -6.27 -17.21
C LEU A 224 15.17 -6.31 -15.92
N SER A 225 16.44 -5.91 -16.01
CA SER A 225 17.39 -6.02 -14.91
C SER A 225 16.91 -5.24 -13.68
N PRO A 226 16.96 -5.83 -12.46
CA PRO A 226 16.73 -5.10 -11.22
C PRO A 226 17.82 -4.06 -10.94
N VAL A 227 19.01 -4.25 -11.51
CA VAL A 227 20.11 -3.30 -11.44
C VAL A 227 20.05 -2.39 -12.67
N SER A 228 19.85 -1.10 -12.44
CA SER A 228 19.70 -0.09 -13.48
C SER A 228 20.22 1.28 -13.01
N GLN A 229 20.10 2.32 -13.85
CA GLN A 229 20.44 3.69 -13.45
C GLN A 229 19.53 4.23 -12.34
N VAL A 230 18.25 3.86 -12.33
CA VAL A 230 17.29 4.29 -11.30
C VAL A 230 17.37 3.42 -10.03
N THR A 231 17.85 2.19 -10.18
CA THR A 231 18.07 1.22 -9.09
C THR A 231 19.50 0.68 -9.11
N PRO A 232 20.52 1.53 -8.85
CA PRO A 232 21.90 1.06 -8.77
C PRO A 232 22.07 0.06 -7.61
N PRO A 233 23.15 -0.74 -7.57
CA PRO A 233 23.27 -1.86 -6.62
C PRO A 233 23.03 -1.50 -5.15
N LEU A 234 23.51 -0.33 -4.69
CA LEU A 234 23.28 0.14 -3.32
C LEU A 234 21.83 0.54 -3.05
N THR A 235 21.14 1.13 -4.03
CA THR A 235 19.69 1.41 -3.94
C THR A 235 18.88 0.13 -3.91
N LEU A 236 19.22 -0.84 -4.76
CA LEU A 236 18.55 -2.14 -4.74
C LEU A 236 18.78 -2.87 -3.41
N LEU A 237 20.02 -2.90 -2.91
CA LEU A 237 20.33 -3.46 -1.58
C LEU A 237 19.52 -2.76 -0.49
N MET A 238 19.45 -1.43 -0.53
CA MET A 238 18.67 -0.69 0.46
C MET A 238 17.18 -1.02 0.36
N PHE A 239 16.61 -1.13 -0.83
CA PHE A 239 15.23 -1.59 -1.02
C PHE A 239 14.99 -3.01 -0.53
N VAL A 240 15.96 -3.91 -0.65
CA VAL A 240 15.88 -5.25 -0.05
C VAL A 240 15.82 -5.17 1.48
N ILE A 241 16.70 -4.36 2.09
CA ILE A 241 16.69 -4.12 3.55
C ILE A 241 15.37 -3.48 3.99
N LEU A 242 14.91 -2.43 3.30
CA LEU A 242 13.64 -1.80 3.58
C LEU A 242 12.50 -2.81 3.44
N GLY A 243 12.49 -3.66 2.40
CA GLY A 243 11.50 -4.72 2.22
C GLY A 243 11.39 -5.67 3.42
N LEU A 244 12.51 -6.00 4.07
CA LEU A 244 12.50 -6.81 5.29
C LEU A 244 11.78 -6.09 6.44
N PHE A 245 11.97 -4.77 6.61
CA PHE A 245 11.38 -3.99 7.72
C PHE A 245 10.04 -3.33 7.40
N PHE A 246 9.65 -3.25 6.14
CA PHE A 246 8.29 -2.92 5.73
C PHE A 246 7.30 -3.97 6.22
N ALA A 247 7.76 -5.23 6.35
CA ALA A 247 6.94 -6.31 6.85
C ALA A 247 6.56 -6.07 8.32
N GLY A 248 5.36 -5.54 8.57
CA GLY A 248 4.88 -5.20 9.91
C GLY A 248 5.00 -3.71 10.29
N SER A 249 5.42 -2.86 9.35
CA SER A 249 5.43 -1.40 9.54
C SER A 249 4.02 -0.80 9.42
N PRO A 250 3.78 0.41 9.99
CA PRO A 250 2.51 1.16 9.88
C PRO A 250 1.99 1.36 8.46
N THR A 251 2.87 1.27 7.46
CA THR A 251 2.60 1.65 6.07
C THR A 251 2.45 0.47 5.11
N ALA A 252 2.78 -0.74 5.56
CA ALA A 252 2.63 -1.95 4.77
C ALA A 252 1.91 -3.06 5.55
N GLY A 253 2.64 -3.80 6.41
CA GLY A 253 2.06 -4.96 7.12
C GLY A 253 1.12 -4.62 8.28
N GLU A 254 1.07 -3.36 8.70
CA GLU A 254 0.11 -2.81 9.66
C GLU A 254 -0.93 -1.92 8.94
N GLY A 255 -1.23 -0.74 9.46
CA GLY A 255 -2.23 0.21 9.00
C GLY A 255 -3.52 -0.43 8.50
N MET A 256 -3.89 -0.05 7.27
CA MET A 256 -5.06 -0.51 6.55
C MET A 256 -5.02 -2.01 6.23
N THR A 257 -3.82 -2.60 6.10
CA THR A 257 -3.64 -4.04 5.85
C THR A 257 -3.98 -4.85 7.09
N ALA A 258 -3.43 -4.47 8.26
CA ALA A 258 -3.72 -5.16 9.52
C ALA A 258 -5.19 -5.08 9.92
N GLN A 259 -5.88 -3.97 9.64
CA GLN A 259 -7.33 -3.89 9.85
C GLN A 259 -8.09 -5.03 9.18
N ARG A 260 -7.71 -5.39 7.96
CA ARG A 260 -8.34 -6.49 7.23
C ARG A 260 -7.94 -7.86 7.77
N PHE A 261 -6.72 -8.04 8.28
CA PHE A 261 -6.33 -9.27 8.98
C PHE A 261 -7.10 -9.46 10.29
N MET A 262 -7.29 -8.39 11.06
CA MET A 262 -8.11 -8.41 12.29
C MET A 262 -9.57 -8.76 11.99
N ALA A 263 -10.05 -8.38 10.80
CA ALA A 263 -11.38 -8.66 10.28
C ALA A 263 -11.51 -10.03 9.55
N ALA A 264 -10.43 -10.81 9.43
CA ALA A 264 -10.45 -12.10 8.74
C ALA A 264 -11.13 -13.20 9.57
N LYS A 265 -11.91 -14.07 8.91
CA LYS A 265 -12.59 -15.23 9.51
C LYS A 265 -11.66 -16.14 10.31
N SER A 266 -10.45 -16.31 9.82
CA SER A 266 -9.42 -17.17 10.44
C SER A 266 -8.03 -16.73 9.99
N GLU A 267 -7.00 -17.23 10.66
CA GLU A 267 -5.61 -17.07 10.22
C GLU A 267 -5.43 -17.50 8.76
N ARG A 268 -6.00 -18.65 8.36
CA ARG A 268 -5.94 -19.14 6.97
C ARG A 268 -6.49 -18.13 5.97
N HIS A 269 -7.59 -17.45 6.30
CA HIS A 269 -8.14 -16.41 5.44
C HIS A 269 -7.27 -15.16 5.39
N ALA A 270 -6.63 -14.77 6.49
CA ALA A 270 -5.68 -13.66 6.52
C ALA A 270 -4.45 -13.94 5.64
N ILE A 271 -3.88 -15.14 5.75
CA ILE A 271 -2.70 -15.54 4.98
C ILE A 271 -3.03 -15.67 3.50
N GLY A 272 -4.06 -16.46 3.16
CA GLY A 272 -4.46 -16.68 1.78
C GLY A 272 -4.88 -15.39 1.10
N GLY A 273 -5.53 -14.48 1.83
CA GLY A 273 -5.88 -13.18 1.31
C GLY A 273 -4.67 -12.29 1.04
N GLN A 274 -3.64 -12.31 1.90
CA GLN A 274 -2.42 -11.55 1.63
C GLN A 274 -1.62 -12.10 0.45
N PHE A 275 -1.51 -13.43 0.30
CA PHE A 275 -0.90 -14.02 -0.89
C PHE A 275 -1.69 -13.72 -2.16
N PHE A 276 -3.02 -13.75 -2.09
CA PHE A 276 -3.87 -13.38 -3.23
C PHE A 276 -3.71 -11.89 -3.59
N SER A 277 -3.60 -11.02 -2.59
CA SER A 277 -3.25 -9.61 -2.80
C SER A 277 -1.89 -9.45 -3.49
N ALA A 278 -0.88 -10.22 -3.05
CA ALA A 278 0.46 -10.19 -3.65
C ALA A 278 0.43 -10.63 -5.11
N PHE A 279 -0.31 -11.69 -5.43
CA PHE A 279 -0.52 -12.13 -6.80
C PHE A 279 -1.15 -11.03 -7.65
N ILE A 280 -2.31 -10.47 -7.24
CA ILE A 280 -2.96 -9.39 -8.00
C ILE A 280 -2.04 -8.20 -8.19
N SER A 281 -1.34 -7.78 -7.12
CA SER A 281 -0.53 -6.56 -7.11
C SER A 281 0.77 -6.66 -7.91
N LEU A 282 1.40 -7.84 -7.94
CA LEU A 282 2.68 -8.06 -8.61
C LEU A 282 2.53 -8.62 -10.03
N SER A 283 1.35 -9.09 -10.43
CA SER A 283 1.10 -9.64 -11.78
C SER A 283 -0.06 -8.94 -12.49
N VAL A 284 -1.31 -9.32 -12.17
CA VAL A 284 -2.52 -8.97 -12.92
C VAL A 284 -2.65 -7.46 -13.10
N ARG A 285 -2.44 -6.70 -12.02
CA ARG A 285 -2.58 -5.24 -12.01
C ARG A 285 -1.50 -4.54 -12.82
N ILE A 286 -0.30 -5.11 -12.90
CA ILE A 286 0.85 -4.50 -13.56
C ILE A 286 0.68 -4.54 -15.09
N ILE A 287 -0.06 -5.52 -15.62
CA ILE A 287 -0.22 -5.73 -17.06
C ILE A 287 -0.67 -4.45 -17.79
N PRO A 288 -1.82 -3.84 -17.47
CA PRO A 288 -2.22 -2.60 -18.13
C PRO A 288 -1.23 -1.45 -17.87
N LEU A 289 -0.65 -1.37 -16.68
CA LEU A 289 0.23 -0.27 -16.27
C LEU A 289 1.54 -0.23 -17.08
N VAL A 290 2.20 -1.38 -17.20
CA VAL A 290 3.44 -1.54 -17.97
C VAL A 290 3.17 -1.37 -19.46
N GLY A 291 2.10 -1.96 -19.97
CA GLY A 291 1.71 -1.81 -21.37
C GLY A 291 1.50 -0.34 -21.75
N LEU A 292 0.65 0.37 -21.00
CA LEU A 292 0.34 1.78 -21.26
C LEU A 292 1.57 2.68 -21.09
N GLY A 293 2.37 2.47 -20.04
CA GLY A 293 3.61 3.22 -19.83
C GLY A 293 4.64 3.00 -20.94
N THR A 294 4.73 1.79 -21.48
CA THR A 294 5.62 1.48 -22.62
C THR A 294 5.16 2.23 -23.87
N ILE A 295 3.86 2.33 -24.13
CA ILE A 295 3.33 3.11 -25.26
C ILE A 295 3.64 4.60 -25.07
N CYS A 296 3.54 5.13 -23.84
CA CYS A 296 3.93 6.53 -23.57
C CYS A 296 5.38 6.85 -23.98
N ILE A 297 6.32 5.90 -23.85
CA ILE A 297 7.72 6.09 -24.27
C ILE A 297 7.83 6.38 -25.78
N THR A 298 6.88 5.87 -26.58
CA THR A 298 6.89 6.07 -28.04
C THR A 298 6.35 7.42 -28.48
N LEU A 299 5.66 8.14 -27.59
CA LEU A 299 4.89 9.34 -27.89
C LEU A 299 5.40 10.59 -27.19
N PHE A 300 5.87 10.45 -25.95
CA PHE A 300 6.10 11.58 -25.07
C PHE A 300 7.55 11.69 -24.61
N THR A 301 7.94 12.91 -24.23
CA THR A 301 9.18 13.20 -23.51
C THR A 301 8.89 14.27 -22.44
N THR A 302 9.78 14.43 -21.46
CA THR A 302 9.74 15.53 -20.50
C THR A 302 11.08 16.26 -20.48
N GLY A 303 11.11 17.49 -19.98
CA GLY A 303 12.34 18.28 -19.90
C GLY A 303 13.46 17.62 -19.07
N ASP A 304 13.09 16.74 -18.14
CA ASP A 304 14.02 16.04 -17.26
C ASP A 304 14.66 14.80 -17.91
N MET A 305 14.20 14.40 -19.10
CA MET A 305 14.73 13.24 -19.82
C MET A 305 15.89 13.64 -20.72
N ASN A 306 17.03 12.97 -20.55
CA ASN A 306 18.14 13.07 -21.49
C ASN A 306 17.94 12.09 -22.65
N ILE A 307 17.18 12.50 -23.67
CA ILE A 307 16.98 11.71 -24.90
C ILE A 307 17.91 12.27 -25.98
N ASP A 308 18.66 11.38 -26.63
CA ASP A 308 19.46 11.71 -27.80
C ASP A 308 18.56 12.37 -28.88
N PRO A 309 18.80 13.64 -29.24
CA PRO A 309 18.00 14.36 -30.24
C PRO A 309 17.95 13.62 -31.60
N ALA A 310 19.01 12.89 -31.95
CA ALA A 310 19.06 12.10 -33.18
C ALA A 310 18.08 10.92 -33.18
N ARG A 311 17.70 10.41 -31.99
CA ARG A 311 16.71 9.34 -31.80
C ARG A 311 15.29 9.87 -31.66
N ALA A 312 15.13 11.10 -31.17
CA ALA A 312 13.82 11.73 -30.97
C ALA A 312 13.18 12.26 -32.28
N LYS A 313 13.98 12.57 -33.31
CA LYS A 313 13.58 13.02 -34.68
C LYS A 313 12.31 13.90 -34.76
N GLY A 314 12.07 14.79 -33.79
CA GLY A 314 10.86 15.65 -33.76
C GLY A 314 9.51 14.92 -33.67
N THR A 315 9.51 13.63 -33.35
CA THR A 315 8.31 12.78 -33.30
C THR A 315 7.66 12.72 -31.92
N LEU A 316 8.41 13.06 -30.87
CA LEU A 316 7.94 13.02 -29.48
C LEU A 316 7.32 14.35 -29.09
N LYS A 317 6.14 14.29 -28.46
CA LYS A 317 5.49 15.45 -27.87
C LYS A 317 6.02 15.66 -26.45
N THR A 318 6.56 16.83 -26.18
CA THR A 318 6.98 17.19 -24.82
C THR A 318 5.76 17.45 -23.94
N ILE A 319 5.67 16.75 -22.81
CA ILE A 319 4.68 17.02 -21.76
C ILE A 319 5.36 17.70 -20.57
N ALA A 320 4.65 18.61 -19.92
CA ALA A 320 5.22 19.45 -18.85
C ALA A 320 5.53 18.66 -17.57
N ASP A 321 4.74 17.62 -17.27
CA ASP A 321 4.90 16.79 -16.07
C ASP A 321 4.67 15.32 -16.48
N PRO A 322 5.56 14.38 -16.10
CA PRO A 322 5.41 12.98 -16.43
C PRO A 322 4.13 12.35 -15.84
N ALA A 323 3.54 12.92 -14.79
CA ALA A 323 2.26 12.46 -14.25
C ALA A 323 1.07 12.69 -15.20
N TYR A 324 1.23 13.54 -16.23
CA TYR A 324 0.24 13.72 -17.28
C TYR A 324 0.25 12.62 -18.35
N ALA A 325 1.26 11.73 -18.36
CA ALA A 325 1.48 10.77 -19.43
C ALA A 325 0.23 9.89 -19.70
N TRP A 326 -0.44 9.40 -18.66
CA TRP A 326 -1.65 8.58 -18.85
C TRP A 326 -2.80 9.37 -19.49
N GLY A 327 -3.10 10.57 -19.00
CA GLY A 327 -4.19 11.39 -19.55
C GLY A 327 -3.90 11.89 -20.96
N GLU A 328 -2.64 12.25 -21.25
CA GLU A 328 -2.19 12.62 -22.60
C GLU A 328 -2.22 11.42 -23.56
N LEU A 329 -1.93 10.19 -23.08
CA LEU A 329 -2.09 8.98 -23.88
C LEU A 329 -3.56 8.76 -24.27
N VAL A 330 -4.48 8.91 -23.32
CA VAL A 330 -5.93 8.79 -23.59
C VAL A 330 -6.38 9.81 -24.63
N LYS A 331 -5.90 11.06 -24.57
CA LYS A 331 -6.19 12.08 -25.60
C LYS A 331 -5.64 11.73 -26.97
N ALA A 332 -4.43 11.16 -27.01
CA ALA A 332 -3.76 10.80 -28.24
C ALA A 332 -4.37 9.54 -28.90
N SER A 333 -5.25 8.83 -28.19
CA SER A 333 -5.86 7.58 -28.63
C SER A 333 -7.17 7.84 -29.38
N ASN A 334 -7.41 7.09 -30.45
CA ASN A 334 -8.69 7.05 -31.13
C ASN A 334 -9.63 6.08 -30.40
N LEU A 335 -10.49 6.60 -29.52
CA LEU A 335 -11.32 5.79 -28.63
C LEU A 335 -12.80 5.80 -29.04
N PRO A 336 -13.53 4.68 -28.85
CA PRO A 336 -14.97 4.63 -29.08
C PRO A 336 -15.74 5.64 -28.23
N ILE A 337 -16.92 6.04 -28.70
CA ILE A 337 -17.83 6.93 -27.97
C ILE A 337 -18.11 6.36 -26.57
N GLY A 338 -17.93 7.18 -25.53
CA GLY A 338 -18.17 6.80 -24.13
C GLY A 338 -16.96 6.19 -23.42
N PHE A 339 -15.92 5.80 -24.15
CA PHE A 339 -14.78 5.08 -23.57
C PHE A 339 -13.88 5.99 -22.71
N VAL A 340 -13.77 7.29 -23.04
CA VAL A 340 -13.04 8.25 -22.20
C VAL A 340 -13.73 8.37 -20.83
N GLY A 341 -15.06 8.37 -20.79
CA GLY A 341 -15.84 8.33 -19.56
C GLY A 341 -15.57 7.08 -18.71
N LEU A 342 -15.48 5.91 -19.34
CA LEU A 342 -15.11 4.65 -18.67
C LEU A 342 -13.69 4.73 -18.06
N LEU A 343 -12.73 5.33 -18.76
CA LEU A 343 -11.35 5.47 -18.28
C LEU A 343 -11.23 6.46 -17.12
N ILE A 344 -11.97 7.58 -17.18
CA ILE A 344 -12.05 8.50 -16.04
C ILE A 344 -12.71 7.78 -14.85
N ALA A 345 -13.78 7.00 -15.07
CA ALA A 345 -14.43 6.22 -14.02
C ALA A 345 -13.50 5.17 -13.40
N THR A 346 -12.60 4.59 -14.21
CA THR A 346 -11.55 3.66 -13.79
C THR A 346 -10.54 4.33 -12.85
N GLU A 347 -10.11 5.56 -13.17
CA GLU A 347 -9.25 6.36 -12.27
C GLU A 347 -9.97 6.84 -11.01
N VAL A 348 -11.23 7.25 -11.14
CA VAL A 348 -12.08 7.61 -9.98
C VAL A 348 -12.26 6.40 -9.07
N ALA A 349 -12.51 5.21 -9.61
CA ALA A 349 -12.62 3.98 -8.82
C ALA A 349 -11.33 3.70 -8.04
N ALA A 350 -10.17 3.81 -8.68
CA ALA A 350 -8.86 3.65 -8.05
C ALA A 350 -8.61 4.68 -6.93
N PHE A 351 -8.81 5.97 -7.25
CA PHE A 351 -8.61 7.09 -6.32
C PHE A 351 -9.53 7.00 -5.11
N THR A 352 -10.83 6.80 -5.35
CA THR A 352 -11.82 6.82 -4.27
C THR A 352 -11.69 5.61 -3.34
N SER A 353 -11.24 4.45 -3.83
CA SER A 353 -10.91 3.28 -3.00
C SER A 353 -9.86 3.61 -1.95
N THR A 354 -8.73 4.18 -2.38
CA THR A 354 -7.61 4.52 -1.51
C THR A 354 -7.95 5.70 -0.60
N LEU A 355 -8.60 6.74 -1.15
CA LEU A 355 -9.04 7.90 -0.37
C LEU A 355 -10.00 7.48 0.75
N SER A 356 -10.99 6.65 0.46
CA SER A 356 -11.93 6.14 1.47
C SER A 356 -11.21 5.34 2.57
N ALA A 357 -10.25 4.50 2.18
CA ALA A 357 -9.47 3.71 3.13
C ALA A 357 -8.63 4.61 4.06
N LEU A 358 -7.94 5.63 3.52
CA LEU A 358 -7.14 6.58 4.30
C LEU A 358 -7.99 7.47 5.20
N LEU A 359 -9.14 7.95 4.71
CA LEU A 359 -10.09 8.75 5.50
C LEU A 359 -10.66 7.95 6.68
N ASN A 360 -11.06 6.70 6.44
CA ASN A 360 -11.55 5.81 7.50
C ASN A 360 -10.43 5.46 8.50
N TRP A 361 -9.23 5.17 8.00
CA TRP A 361 -8.08 4.83 8.83
C TRP A 361 -7.67 6.01 9.71
N GLY A 362 -7.43 7.19 9.13
CA GLY A 362 -7.04 8.40 9.85
C GLY A 362 -8.09 8.86 10.88
N SER A 363 -9.37 8.90 10.49
CA SER A 363 -10.44 9.29 11.42
C SER A 363 -10.63 8.29 12.57
N SER A 364 -10.42 7.00 12.32
CA SER A 364 -10.57 5.97 13.37
C SER A 364 -9.62 6.17 14.54
N PHE A 365 -8.40 6.67 14.30
CA PHE A 365 -7.44 6.97 15.36
C PHE A 365 -7.90 8.13 16.24
N ILE A 366 -8.37 9.22 15.62
CA ILE A 366 -8.86 10.37 16.39
C ILE A 366 -10.07 10.00 17.24
N VAL A 367 -11.01 9.23 16.69
CA VAL A 367 -12.21 8.83 17.43
C VAL A 367 -11.87 7.83 18.55
N ASN A 368 -11.23 6.71 18.21
CA ASN A 368 -11.08 5.59 19.15
C ASN A 368 -9.90 5.78 20.10
N ASP A 369 -8.79 6.35 19.62
CA ASP A 369 -7.52 6.34 20.33
C ASP A 369 -7.19 7.70 20.97
N PHE A 370 -7.88 8.77 20.56
CA PHE A 370 -7.76 10.09 21.17
C PHE A 370 -9.05 10.53 21.89
N TYR A 371 -10.15 10.70 21.16
CA TYR A 371 -11.39 11.28 21.68
C TYR A 371 -12.02 10.43 22.79
N LYS A 372 -12.21 9.12 22.56
CA LYS A 372 -12.81 8.20 23.55
C LYS A 372 -11.95 8.00 24.80
N GLN A 373 -10.62 8.12 24.68
CA GLN A 373 -9.76 8.05 25.85
C GLN A 373 -9.91 9.27 26.77
N ILE A 374 -10.35 10.41 26.22
CA ILE A 374 -10.63 11.63 26.98
C ILE A 374 -12.10 11.66 27.43
N HIS A 375 -13.00 11.05 26.64
CA HIS A 375 -14.44 10.99 26.91
C HIS A 375 -14.96 9.53 26.90
N PRO A 376 -14.65 8.71 27.94
CA PRO A 376 -15.03 7.29 27.96
C PRO A 376 -16.55 7.07 27.87
N GLU A 377 -17.32 7.96 28.46
CA GLU A 377 -18.80 7.92 28.51
C GLU A 377 -19.46 8.57 27.29
N SER A 378 -18.73 8.77 26.18
CA SER A 378 -19.29 9.44 25.00
C SER A 378 -20.39 8.61 24.34
N SER A 379 -21.53 9.23 24.05
CA SER A 379 -22.62 8.53 23.36
C SER A 379 -22.25 8.18 21.92
N ARG A 380 -22.77 7.06 21.41
CA ARG A 380 -22.55 6.59 20.02
C ARG A 380 -22.90 7.66 18.98
N LYS A 381 -23.94 8.46 19.21
CA LYS A 381 -24.32 9.57 18.32
C LYS A 381 -23.21 10.62 18.26
N ARG A 382 -22.62 10.97 19.40
CA ARG A 382 -21.53 11.95 19.48
C ARG A 382 -20.25 11.42 18.83
N GLU A 383 -19.90 10.15 19.06
CA GLU A 383 -18.76 9.50 18.38
C GLU A 383 -18.88 9.57 16.86
N ILE A 384 -20.08 9.31 16.30
CA ILE A 384 -20.33 9.39 14.86
C ILE A 384 -20.16 10.83 14.35
N VAL A 385 -20.66 11.83 15.07
CA VAL A 385 -20.50 13.25 14.69
C VAL A 385 -19.02 13.64 14.67
N ILE A 386 -18.27 13.28 15.72
CA ILE A 386 -16.82 13.55 15.79
C ILE A 386 -16.09 12.85 14.64
N SER A 387 -16.42 11.58 14.35
CA SER A 387 -15.85 10.84 13.22
C SER A 387 -16.07 11.57 11.89
N ARG A 388 -17.28 12.09 11.66
CA ARG A 388 -17.64 12.84 10.44
C ARG A 388 -16.87 14.16 10.33
N LEU A 389 -16.81 14.93 11.43
CA LEU A 389 -16.06 16.18 11.49
C LEU A 389 -14.56 15.97 11.26
N THR A 390 -13.96 14.97 11.91
CA THR A 390 -12.56 14.61 11.70
C THR A 390 -12.31 14.20 10.25
N THR A 391 -13.19 13.39 9.66
CA THR A 391 -13.04 12.95 8.27
C THR A 391 -13.05 14.13 7.30
N ALA A 392 -13.98 15.08 7.50
CA ALA A 392 -14.04 16.31 6.71
C ALA A 392 -12.78 17.18 6.90
N ALA A 393 -12.32 17.35 8.15
CA ALA A 393 -11.11 18.10 8.45
C ALA A 393 -9.86 17.48 7.81
N ILE A 394 -9.68 16.15 7.90
CA ILE A 394 -8.60 15.42 7.24
C ILE A 394 -8.64 15.72 5.74
N PHE A 395 -9.79 15.59 5.09
CA PHE A 395 -9.92 15.83 3.66
C PHE A 395 -9.56 17.28 3.27
N ILE A 396 -10.08 18.28 3.99
CA ILE A 396 -9.81 19.70 3.72
C ILE A 396 -8.32 20.00 3.86
N VAL A 397 -7.69 19.59 4.97
CA VAL A 397 -6.26 19.83 5.19
C VAL A 397 -5.42 19.12 4.13
N SER A 398 -5.77 17.89 3.75
CA SER A 398 -5.06 17.15 2.72
C SER A 398 -5.19 17.81 1.34
N ALA A 399 -6.37 18.34 1.00
CA ALA A 399 -6.60 19.06 -0.25
C ALA A 399 -5.79 20.36 -0.32
N LEU A 400 -5.69 21.10 0.79
CA LEU A 400 -4.82 22.29 0.89
C LEU A 400 -3.35 21.90 0.70
N ILE A 401 -2.89 20.83 1.36
CA ILE A 401 -1.50 20.35 1.20
C ILE A 401 -1.24 19.94 -0.26
N ALA A 402 -2.18 19.22 -0.88
CA ALA A 402 -2.09 18.81 -2.28
C ALA A 402 -1.91 20.00 -3.23
N ILE A 403 -2.67 21.08 -3.02
CA ILE A 403 -2.66 22.26 -3.88
C ILE A 403 -1.38 23.10 -3.70
N PHE A 404 -0.92 23.28 -2.46
CA PHE A 404 0.16 24.23 -2.16
C PHE A 404 1.56 23.61 -2.08
N PHE A 405 1.67 22.31 -1.79
CA PHE A 405 2.96 21.69 -1.47
C PHE A 405 3.28 20.44 -2.30
N VAL A 406 2.30 19.80 -2.93
CA VAL A 406 2.51 18.55 -3.65
C VAL A 406 2.78 18.81 -5.14
N ASP A 407 4.06 18.96 -5.44
CA ASP A 407 4.63 19.11 -6.77
C ASP A 407 5.40 17.84 -7.19
N ASN A 408 6.36 17.91 -8.13
CA ASN A 408 7.23 16.81 -8.60
C ASN A 408 6.80 15.38 -8.16
N MET A 409 5.90 14.76 -8.94
CA MET A 409 5.23 13.53 -8.51
C MET A 409 6.16 12.34 -8.31
N VAL A 410 7.32 12.32 -8.98
CA VAL A 410 8.33 11.27 -8.81
C VAL A 410 8.97 11.37 -7.42
N SER A 411 9.40 12.58 -7.02
CA SER A 411 9.98 12.81 -5.69
C SER A 411 8.99 12.48 -4.58
N TRP A 412 7.72 12.87 -4.75
CA TRP A 412 6.65 12.52 -3.79
C TRP A 412 6.36 11.03 -3.75
N PHE A 413 6.41 10.33 -4.90
CA PHE A 413 6.28 8.87 -4.93
C PHE A 413 7.35 8.22 -4.05
N ILE A 414 8.63 8.63 -4.20
CA ILE A 414 9.74 8.08 -3.40
C ILE A 414 9.61 8.48 -1.93
N PHE A 415 9.27 9.74 -1.64
CA PHE A 415 9.08 10.22 -0.28
C PHE A 415 8.05 9.38 0.49
N ILE A 416 6.86 9.19 -0.10
CA ILE A 416 5.75 8.47 0.52
C ILE A 416 6.02 6.97 0.62
N ASN A 417 6.54 6.36 -0.45
CA ASN A 417 6.70 4.91 -0.50
C ASN A 417 8.03 4.40 0.07
N SER A 418 8.98 5.27 0.40
CA SER A 418 10.29 4.81 0.89
C SER A 418 10.86 5.62 2.04
N VAL A 419 10.62 6.93 2.14
CA VAL A 419 11.40 7.80 3.06
C VAL A 419 10.65 8.11 4.35
N VAL A 420 9.39 8.54 4.23
CA VAL A 420 8.57 8.97 5.38
C VAL A 420 8.35 7.85 6.41
N VAL A 421 8.47 6.60 5.97
CA VAL A 421 8.18 5.41 6.79
C VAL A 421 9.39 4.89 7.56
N ILE A 422 10.60 5.34 7.20
CA ILE A 422 11.88 4.73 7.61
C ILE A 422 12.03 4.67 9.12
N PHE A 423 11.64 5.74 9.81
CA PHE A 423 11.72 5.80 11.26
C PHE A 423 10.78 4.84 11.99
N TRP A 424 9.73 4.38 11.33
CA TRP A 424 8.81 3.37 11.87
C TRP A 424 9.21 1.95 11.51
N LEU A 425 10.12 1.75 10.57
CA LEU A 425 10.53 0.42 10.11
C LEU A 425 11.10 -0.46 11.24
N PRO A 426 11.92 0.03 12.19
CA PRO A 426 12.39 -0.80 13.31
C PRO A 426 11.23 -1.38 14.16
N LEU A 427 10.09 -0.68 14.25
CA LEU A 427 8.93 -1.11 15.04
C LEU A 427 8.36 -2.44 14.54
N ALA A 428 8.50 -2.72 13.24
CA ALA A 428 8.05 -3.96 12.62
C ALA A 428 8.60 -5.21 13.32
N TYR A 429 9.86 -5.15 13.76
CA TYR A 429 10.50 -6.23 14.51
C TYR A 429 10.51 -6.00 16.01
N PHE A 430 10.77 -4.77 16.46
CA PHE A 430 10.95 -4.47 17.88
C PHE A 430 9.69 -4.69 18.71
N ARG A 431 8.51 -4.34 18.18
CA ARG A 431 7.22 -4.57 18.87
C ARG A 431 6.97 -6.05 19.13
N PHE A 432 7.26 -6.90 18.14
CA PHE A 432 6.82 -8.29 18.12
C PHE A 432 7.85 -9.28 18.63
N PHE A 433 9.14 -9.05 18.38
CA PHE A 433 10.20 -10.05 18.63
C PHE A 433 11.25 -9.61 19.65
N TRP A 434 11.15 -8.39 20.20
CA TRP A 434 12.11 -7.92 21.20
C TRP A 434 11.41 -7.67 22.54
N PRO A 435 11.47 -8.63 23.50
CA PRO A 435 10.80 -8.48 24.80
C PRO A 435 11.25 -7.25 25.60
N ARG A 436 12.49 -6.80 25.39
CA ARG A 436 13.07 -5.62 26.04
C ARG A 436 12.50 -4.29 25.53
N PHE A 437 11.89 -4.28 24.33
CA PHE A 437 11.32 -3.07 23.76
C PHE A 437 10.13 -2.55 24.59
N ASN A 438 9.99 -1.22 24.66
CA ASN A 438 9.10 -0.54 25.60
C ASN A 438 8.43 0.69 24.96
N ALA A 439 7.49 1.31 25.70
CA ALA A 439 6.72 2.47 25.23
C ALA A 439 7.57 3.70 24.86
N TRP A 440 8.78 3.85 25.40
CA TRP A 440 9.64 4.99 25.09
C TRP A 440 10.28 4.90 23.71
N GLY A 441 10.78 3.70 23.34
CA GLY A 441 11.27 3.45 21.97
C GLY A 441 10.14 3.60 20.95
N GLU A 442 8.94 3.13 21.28
CA GLU A 442 7.72 3.32 20.49
C GLU A 442 7.42 4.80 20.26
N LEU A 443 7.43 5.60 21.33
CA LEU A 443 7.17 7.04 21.26
C LEU A 443 8.24 7.76 20.43
N ALA A 444 9.52 7.40 20.60
CA ALA A 444 10.60 7.98 19.83
C ALA A 444 10.46 7.73 18.33
N ALA A 445 10.20 6.49 17.92
CA ALA A 445 9.96 6.15 16.51
C ALA A 445 8.79 6.95 15.94
N THR A 446 7.71 7.08 16.72
CA THR A 446 6.49 7.75 16.34
C THR A 446 6.69 9.26 16.16
N VAL A 447 7.24 9.93 17.18
CA VAL A 447 7.36 11.39 17.23
C VAL A 447 8.46 11.92 16.32
N LEU A 448 9.59 11.22 16.25
CA LEU A 448 10.73 11.67 15.44
C LEU A 448 10.58 11.37 13.96
N GLY A 449 9.73 10.41 13.58
CA GLY A 449 9.74 9.88 12.23
C GLY A 449 9.37 10.87 11.14
N LEU A 450 8.19 11.49 11.24
CA LEU A 450 7.74 12.43 10.22
C LEU A 450 8.61 13.70 10.14
N PRO A 451 8.95 14.38 11.26
CA PRO A 451 9.81 15.56 11.22
C PRO A 451 11.20 15.28 10.63
N LEU A 452 11.85 14.17 11.02
CA LEU A 452 13.18 13.84 10.51
C LEU A 452 13.14 13.39 9.04
N ALA A 453 12.07 12.72 8.60
CA ALA A 453 11.90 12.40 7.18
C ALA A 453 11.76 13.66 6.31
N ILE A 454 10.95 14.64 6.75
CA ILE A 454 10.80 15.92 6.03
C ILE A 454 12.13 16.69 6.02
N LEU A 455 12.78 16.79 7.18
CA LEU A 455 14.09 17.45 7.32
C LEU A 455 15.12 16.83 6.38
N PHE A 456 15.29 15.51 6.39
CA PHE A 456 16.29 14.86 5.54
C PHE A 456 15.93 14.96 4.06
N TRP A 457 14.69 14.64 3.69
CA TRP A 457 14.35 14.50 2.28
C TRP A 457 14.30 15.84 1.55
N PHE A 458 13.60 16.81 2.12
CA PHE A 458 13.33 18.09 1.47
C PHE A 458 14.28 19.21 1.92
N ILE A 459 14.54 19.34 3.24
CA ILE A 459 15.33 20.48 3.76
C ILE A 459 16.83 20.25 3.55
N LEU A 460 17.33 19.04 3.81
CA LEU A 460 18.74 18.65 3.55
C LEU A 460 18.96 18.14 2.12
N ASP A 461 17.94 18.25 1.27
CA ASP A 461 17.94 17.92 -0.15
C ASP A 461 18.49 16.52 -0.48
N PHE A 462 18.12 15.50 0.30
CA PHE A 462 18.45 14.11 -0.06
C PHE A 462 17.62 13.59 -1.26
N GLN A 463 16.55 14.28 -1.64
CA GLN A 463 15.78 13.97 -2.84
C GLN A 463 16.58 14.11 -4.15
N SER A 464 17.63 14.95 -4.18
CA SER A 464 18.52 15.13 -5.33
C SER A 464 19.70 14.15 -5.33
N LYS A 465 19.89 13.40 -4.25
CA LYS A 465 20.98 12.43 -4.05
C LYS A 465 20.55 11.02 -4.44
N PRO A 466 21.50 10.07 -4.64
CA PRO A 466 21.15 8.67 -4.82
C PRO A 466 20.25 8.16 -3.68
N ILE A 467 19.14 7.51 -4.02
CA ILE A 467 18.06 7.11 -3.09
C ILE A 467 18.60 6.37 -1.86
N TRP A 468 19.59 5.50 -2.03
CA TRP A 468 20.19 4.73 -0.94
C TRP A 468 20.85 5.60 0.14
N GLN A 469 21.37 6.78 -0.19
CA GLN A 469 22.03 7.66 0.78
C GLN A 469 21.02 8.19 1.79
N GLY A 470 19.92 8.76 1.29
CA GLY A 470 18.85 9.28 2.15
C GLY A 470 18.19 8.17 2.94
N THR A 471 17.79 7.10 2.25
CA THR A 471 17.06 6.00 2.87
C THR A 471 17.92 5.18 3.84
N GLY A 472 19.17 4.87 3.48
CA GLY A 472 20.09 4.12 4.33
C GLY A 472 20.53 4.89 5.57
N THR A 473 20.88 6.17 5.41
CA THR A 473 21.30 7.01 6.54
C THR A 473 20.16 7.18 7.55
N LEU A 474 18.96 7.54 7.07
CA LEU A 474 17.77 7.65 7.92
C LEU A 474 17.46 6.33 8.64
N PHE A 475 17.63 5.18 7.96
CA PHE A 475 17.34 3.88 8.55
C PHE A 475 18.31 3.54 9.68
N LEU A 476 19.61 3.81 9.51
CA LEU A 476 20.60 3.59 10.56
C LEU A 476 20.36 4.52 11.77
N ILE A 477 20.05 5.80 11.52
CA ILE A 477 19.70 6.75 12.58
C ILE A 477 18.44 6.28 13.32
N ALA A 478 17.41 5.85 12.58
CA ALA A 478 16.19 5.32 13.17
C ALA A 478 16.47 4.10 14.05
N LEU A 479 17.22 3.12 13.54
CA LEU A 479 17.56 1.91 14.27
C LEU A 479 18.33 2.23 15.56
N ALA A 480 19.37 3.06 15.47
CA ALA A 480 20.19 3.45 16.60
C ALA A 480 19.40 4.26 17.64
N THR A 481 18.61 5.23 17.20
CA THR A 481 17.82 6.10 18.08
C THR A 481 16.73 5.31 18.81
N VAL A 482 15.95 4.52 18.06
CA VAL A 482 14.82 3.76 18.63
C VAL A 482 15.32 2.66 19.56
N ALA A 483 16.37 1.93 19.17
CA ALA A 483 16.97 0.90 20.04
C ALA A 483 17.65 1.52 21.27
N GLY A 484 18.39 2.61 21.09
CA GLY A 484 19.09 3.33 22.15
C GLY A 484 18.12 3.83 23.22
N ILE A 485 17.04 4.52 22.81
CA ILE A 485 16.02 5.00 23.75
C ILE A 485 15.34 3.82 24.47
N ALA A 486 15.02 2.74 23.78
CA ALA A 486 14.45 1.56 24.43
C ALA A 486 15.40 0.97 25.48
N LEU A 487 16.70 0.89 25.20
CA LEU A 487 17.71 0.35 26.12
C LEU A 487 17.99 1.26 27.33
N LEU A 488 17.94 2.58 27.14
CA LEU A 488 18.20 3.57 28.20
C LEU A 488 16.99 3.82 29.11
N THR A 489 15.81 3.33 28.74
CA THR A 489 14.56 3.54 29.50
C THR A 489 14.06 2.26 30.16
N PRO A 490 13.23 2.33 31.21
CA PRO A 490 12.78 1.16 31.96
C PRO A 490 12.09 0.10 31.09
N ARG A 491 12.32 -1.18 31.38
CA ARG A 491 11.64 -2.30 30.71
C ARG A 491 10.16 -2.37 31.11
N GLU A 492 9.34 -2.97 30.26
CA GLU A 492 7.94 -3.30 30.59
C GLU A 492 7.86 -4.36 31.70
N SER A 493 6.74 -4.37 32.44
CA SER A 493 6.52 -5.36 33.49
C SER A 493 6.22 -6.75 32.90
N ASP A 494 6.62 -7.80 33.63
CA ASP A 494 6.44 -9.19 33.19
C ASP A 494 4.95 -9.51 32.94
N LYS A 495 4.03 -8.94 33.73
CA LYS A 495 2.57 -9.12 33.53
C LYS A 495 2.08 -8.60 32.17
N VAL A 496 2.58 -7.45 31.72
CA VAL A 496 2.23 -6.88 30.41
C VAL A 496 2.79 -7.76 29.30
N LEU A 497 4.05 -8.18 29.44
CA LEU A 497 4.73 -9.05 28.49
C LEU A 497 4.07 -10.42 28.36
N GLU A 498 3.60 -11.00 29.48
CA GLU A 498 2.81 -12.24 29.51
C GLU A 498 1.49 -12.08 28.76
N THR A 499 0.75 -10.99 29.02
CA THR A 499 -0.52 -10.68 28.34
C THR A 499 -0.34 -10.55 26.83
N PHE A 500 0.70 -9.80 26.41
CA PHE A 500 1.05 -9.66 25.00
C PHE A 500 1.37 -11.02 24.37
N TYR A 501 2.21 -11.82 25.03
CA TYR A 501 2.63 -13.12 24.51
C TYR A 501 1.45 -14.08 24.34
N GLN A 502 0.54 -14.14 25.31
CA GLN A 502 -0.65 -14.99 25.24
C GLN A 502 -1.56 -14.66 24.05
N ARG A 503 -1.73 -13.37 23.73
CA ARG A 503 -2.61 -12.93 22.62
C ARG A 503 -1.93 -12.92 21.26
N CYS A 504 -0.65 -12.60 21.20
CA CYS A 504 0.09 -12.45 19.93
C CYS A 504 0.77 -13.77 19.51
N ALA A 505 1.32 -14.50 20.48
CA ALA A 505 2.16 -15.68 20.30
C ALA A 505 3.25 -15.51 19.22
N PRO A 506 4.26 -14.63 19.44
CA PRO A 506 5.30 -14.36 18.45
C PRO A 506 6.26 -15.57 18.29
N PRO A 507 6.68 -15.90 17.06
CA PRO A 507 7.53 -17.06 16.76
C PRO A 507 9.00 -16.97 17.18
N ALA A 508 9.50 -15.78 17.49
CA ALA A 508 10.92 -15.53 17.73
C ALA A 508 11.16 -14.51 18.85
N GLY A 509 12.32 -14.59 19.51
CA GLY A 509 12.79 -13.58 20.47
C GLY A 509 12.31 -13.74 21.92
N TRP A 510 11.31 -14.59 22.18
CA TRP A 510 10.72 -14.76 23.51
C TRP A 510 11.19 -15.99 24.30
N LYS A 511 12.12 -16.79 23.76
CA LYS A 511 12.56 -18.06 24.36
C LYS A 511 12.98 -17.93 25.83
N LYS A 512 13.80 -16.93 26.16
CA LYS A 512 14.26 -16.67 27.54
C LYS A 512 13.12 -16.20 28.44
N PHE A 513 12.16 -15.45 27.90
CA PHE A 513 11.02 -14.93 28.65
C PHE A 513 10.03 -16.04 29.00
N ILE A 514 9.75 -16.97 28.09
CA ILE A 514 8.82 -18.07 28.35
C ILE A 514 9.44 -19.23 29.14
N ALA A 515 10.77 -19.28 29.25
CA ALA A 515 11.45 -20.27 30.08
C ALA A 515 10.97 -20.14 31.54
N GLY A 516 10.49 -21.24 32.12
CA GLY A 516 9.91 -21.24 33.47
C GLY A 516 8.44 -20.82 33.56
N ARG A 517 7.77 -20.53 32.44
CA ARG A 517 6.34 -20.13 32.38
C ARG A 517 5.52 -21.14 31.57
N PRO A 518 5.17 -22.33 32.13
CA PRO A 518 4.58 -23.44 31.36
C PRO A 518 3.19 -23.12 30.77
N HIS A 519 2.48 -22.13 31.30
CA HIS A 519 1.19 -21.67 30.77
C HIS A 519 1.35 -20.89 29.45
N LEU A 520 2.55 -20.39 29.12
CA LEU A 520 2.85 -19.71 27.86
C LEU A 520 3.31 -20.73 26.81
N LYS A 521 2.36 -21.24 26.01
CA LYS A 521 2.68 -22.20 24.94
C LYS A 521 3.39 -21.50 23.76
N PRO A 522 4.47 -22.10 23.21
CA PRO A 522 5.06 -21.60 21.97
C PRO A 522 4.10 -21.73 20.79
N PRO A 523 4.27 -20.93 19.73
CA PRO A 523 3.46 -21.07 18.51
C PRO A 523 3.57 -22.49 17.93
N SER A 524 2.48 -22.98 17.35
CA SER A 524 2.41 -24.32 16.75
C SER A 524 3.43 -24.53 15.61
N GLU A 525 3.74 -23.47 14.88
CA GLU A 525 4.69 -23.52 13.76
C GLU A 525 6.09 -23.06 14.19
N SER A 526 7.08 -23.93 14.04
CA SER A 526 8.48 -23.62 14.36
C SER A 526 9.03 -22.44 13.53
N LEU A 527 9.96 -21.67 14.12
CA LEU A 527 10.62 -20.55 13.45
C LEU A 527 11.32 -20.96 12.15
N ARG A 528 12.01 -22.12 12.13
CA ARG A 528 12.70 -22.62 10.93
C ARG A 528 11.74 -22.80 9.76
N ARG A 529 10.55 -23.35 10.03
CA ARG A 529 9.50 -23.55 9.03
C ARG A 529 8.92 -22.23 8.52
N GLN A 530 8.71 -21.25 9.40
CA GLN A 530 8.26 -19.92 9.00
C GLN A 530 9.28 -19.21 8.11
N ILE A 531 10.57 -19.27 8.45
CA ILE A 531 11.64 -18.73 7.59
C ILE A 531 11.65 -19.42 6.23
N PHE A 532 11.56 -20.75 6.19
CA PHE A 532 11.47 -21.50 4.94
C PHE A 532 10.27 -21.08 4.09
N ASN A 533 9.10 -20.95 4.71
CA ASN A 533 7.89 -20.47 4.03
C ASN A 533 8.09 -19.04 3.52
N CYS A 534 8.73 -18.14 4.30
CA CYS A 534 9.00 -16.77 3.86
C CYS A 534 9.89 -16.76 2.63
N ILE A 535 10.98 -17.55 2.62
CA ILE A 535 11.85 -17.70 1.45
C ILE A 535 11.05 -18.22 0.25
N CYS A 536 10.23 -19.25 0.43
CA CYS A 536 9.39 -19.76 -0.65
C CYS A 536 8.44 -18.69 -1.19
N GLY A 537 7.83 -17.89 -0.30
CA GLY A 537 6.95 -16.79 -0.67
C GLY A 537 7.68 -15.68 -1.43
N ILE A 538 8.89 -15.31 -1.01
CA ILE A 538 9.74 -14.33 -1.70
C ILE A 538 10.09 -14.84 -3.10
N LEU A 539 10.53 -16.08 -3.22
CA LEU A 539 10.87 -16.67 -4.51
C LEU A 539 9.66 -16.72 -5.45
N ALA A 540 8.49 -17.10 -4.93
CA ALA A 540 7.26 -17.08 -5.73
C ALA A 540 6.86 -15.65 -6.15
N CYS A 541 6.99 -14.66 -5.27
CA CYS A 541 6.71 -13.26 -5.62
C CYS A 541 7.73 -12.71 -6.63
N LEU A 542 9.00 -13.10 -6.53
CA LEU A 542 10.05 -12.74 -7.49
C LEU A 542 9.76 -13.37 -8.85
N GLY A 543 9.45 -14.68 -8.85
CA GLY A 543 9.14 -15.44 -10.06
C GLY A 543 7.97 -14.86 -10.83
N ILE A 544 6.87 -14.51 -10.14
CA ILE A 544 5.70 -13.94 -10.80
C ILE A 544 5.96 -12.52 -11.33
N ALA A 545 6.70 -11.68 -10.59
CA ALA A 545 7.05 -10.34 -11.05
C ALA A 545 7.96 -10.39 -12.28
N MET A 546 8.99 -11.24 -12.25
CA MET A 546 9.90 -11.44 -13.40
C MET A 546 9.16 -12.02 -14.61
N ALA A 547 8.32 -13.04 -14.42
CA ALA A 547 7.54 -13.63 -15.51
C ALA A 547 6.60 -12.60 -16.14
N THR A 548 5.90 -11.81 -15.32
CA THR A 548 4.97 -10.78 -15.80
C THR A 548 5.69 -9.74 -16.67
N ASN A 549 6.85 -9.24 -16.23
CA ASN A 549 7.62 -8.28 -17.02
C ASN A 549 8.21 -8.89 -18.30
N ALA A 550 8.67 -10.13 -18.23
CA ALA A 550 9.31 -10.80 -19.36
C ALA A 550 8.36 -11.09 -20.53
N VAL A 551 7.05 -11.22 -20.27
CA VAL A 551 6.03 -11.37 -21.32
C VAL A 551 6.05 -10.18 -22.27
N PHE A 552 6.19 -8.96 -21.76
CA PHE A 552 6.16 -7.76 -22.59
C PHE A 552 7.35 -7.65 -23.55
N VAL A 553 8.52 -8.16 -23.17
CA VAL A 553 9.70 -8.18 -24.07
C VAL A 553 9.89 -9.54 -24.74
N LYS A 554 8.87 -10.41 -24.68
CA LYS A 554 8.85 -11.76 -25.28
C LYS A 554 10.03 -12.65 -24.88
N ASN A 555 10.57 -12.46 -23.67
CA ASN A 555 11.66 -13.29 -23.15
C ASN A 555 11.09 -14.56 -22.49
N TRP A 556 10.73 -15.54 -23.33
CA TRP A 556 10.08 -16.78 -22.89
C TRP A 556 10.92 -17.65 -21.94
N ILE A 557 12.25 -17.49 -21.97
CA ILE A 557 13.16 -18.16 -21.03
C ILE A 557 12.93 -17.61 -19.62
N ILE A 558 12.91 -16.28 -19.45
CA ILE A 558 12.63 -15.66 -18.15
C ILE A 558 11.18 -15.91 -17.73
N VAL A 559 10.22 -15.92 -18.65
CA VAL A 559 8.82 -16.29 -18.35
C VAL A 559 8.77 -17.71 -17.76
N SER A 560 9.34 -18.68 -18.46
CA SER A 560 9.30 -20.10 -18.04
C SER A 560 10.04 -20.29 -16.71
N SER A 561 11.23 -19.70 -16.57
CA SER A 561 12.02 -19.75 -15.34
C SER A 561 11.29 -19.10 -14.17
N GLY A 562 10.67 -17.95 -14.39
CA GLY A 562 9.86 -17.25 -13.39
C GLY A 562 8.64 -18.05 -12.96
N LEU A 563 7.93 -18.69 -13.89
CA LEU A 563 6.81 -19.59 -13.58
C LEU A 563 7.26 -20.82 -12.77
N LEU A 564 8.41 -21.43 -13.10
CA LEU A 564 8.98 -22.50 -12.26
C LEU A 564 9.30 -22.01 -10.85
N LEU A 565 9.81 -20.79 -10.73
CA LEU A 565 10.09 -20.13 -9.44
C LEU A 565 8.81 -19.76 -8.66
N VAL A 566 7.64 -19.77 -9.31
CA VAL A 566 6.33 -19.69 -8.64
C VAL A 566 5.85 -21.08 -8.23
N LEU A 567 5.84 -22.03 -9.18
CA LEU A 567 5.23 -23.34 -9.00
C LEU A 567 5.96 -24.19 -7.95
N ILE A 568 7.30 -24.22 -7.97
CA ILE A 568 8.09 -25.07 -7.07
C ILE A 568 7.95 -24.56 -5.61
N PRO A 569 8.23 -23.29 -5.27
CA PRO A 569 8.03 -22.80 -3.91
C PRO A 569 6.56 -22.74 -3.51
N GLY A 570 5.66 -22.46 -4.45
CA GLY A 570 4.21 -22.46 -4.25
C GLY A 570 3.67 -23.84 -3.83
N TYR A 571 4.16 -24.92 -4.47
CA TYR A 571 3.84 -26.29 -4.06
C TYR A 571 4.24 -26.56 -2.61
N PHE A 572 5.46 -26.17 -2.21
CA PHE A 572 5.92 -26.34 -0.83
C PHE A 572 5.09 -25.52 0.16
N LEU A 573 4.74 -24.27 -0.19
CA LEU A 573 3.84 -23.46 0.62
C LEU A 573 2.49 -24.16 0.81
N ILE A 574 1.83 -24.61 -0.25
CA ILE A 574 0.51 -25.25 -0.14
C ILE A 574 0.60 -26.54 0.67
N LYS A 575 1.58 -27.41 0.35
CA LYS A 575 1.78 -28.69 1.02
C LYS A 575 1.98 -28.52 2.52
N TYR A 576 2.83 -27.59 2.92
CA TYR A 576 3.18 -27.42 4.32
C TYR A 576 2.23 -26.49 5.09
N TYR A 577 1.43 -25.68 4.42
CA TYR A 577 0.52 -24.78 5.11
C TYR A 577 -0.92 -25.31 5.22
N GLY A 578 -1.30 -26.21 4.31
CA GLY A 578 -2.62 -26.85 4.25
C GLY A 578 -2.80 -28.05 5.20
N THR A 579 -1.72 -28.77 5.53
CA THR A 579 -1.81 -29.93 6.43
C THR A 579 -1.96 -29.50 7.89
N PRO A 580 -3.10 -29.77 8.56
CA PRO A 580 -3.13 -29.71 10.00
C PRO A 580 -2.06 -30.64 10.54
N GLN A 581 -1.27 -30.19 11.50
CA GLN A 581 -0.41 -31.11 12.24
C GLN A 581 -1.34 -32.07 12.98
N THR A 582 -1.49 -33.28 12.45
CA THR A 582 -1.98 -34.44 13.19
C THR A 582 -1.00 -34.68 14.34
N GLY A 583 -1.27 -34.03 15.46
CA GLY A 583 -0.46 -34.06 16.67
C GLY A 583 -1.31 -33.58 17.84
N LYS A 584 -2.21 -34.46 18.29
CA LYS A 584 -2.94 -34.46 19.58
C LYS A 584 -2.98 -33.13 20.35
N GLN A 585 -4.09 -32.41 20.24
CA GLN A 585 -4.69 -31.72 21.39
C GLN A 585 -6.17 -31.50 21.09
N SER A 586 -6.98 -32.49 21.45
CA SER A 586 -8.42 -32.31 21.66
C SER A 586 -8.59 -31.27 22.76
N LEU A 587 -9.25 -30.16 22.44
CA LEU A 587 -9.79 -29.25 23.44
C LEU A 587 -11.07 -29.91 23.97
N SER A 588 -10.95 -30.54 25.15
CA SER A 588 -12.03 -30.65 26.13
C SER A 588 -11.90 -29.49 27.10
#